data_AF-A0A433JQW4-F1
#
_entry.id   AF-A0A433JQW4-F1
#
_cell.length_a   1.000
_cell.length_b   1.000
_cell.length_c   1.000
_cell.angle_alpha   90.00
_cell.angle_beta   90.00
_cell.angle_gamma   90.00
#
_symmetry.space_group_name_H-M   'P 1'
#
loop_
_entity.id
_entity.type
_entity.pdbx_description
1 polymer ?
#
loop_
_entity_poly.entity_id
_entity_poly.type
_entity_poly.pdbx_seq_one_letter_code
_entity_poly.pdbx_strand_id
1 'polypeptide(L)' 'MTQKQLVVQVRRDGTVHAETIGMQGAECLDYIAVLENLLEAETTESAFTDDYHRTGVDDSAGVVAEDRDALGR' A
#
# COMPACT_ATOMS: atom_id res chain seq x y z
N MET A 1 2.88 8.31 -12.56
CA MET A 1 2.46 6.99 -12.03
C MET A 1 3.72 6.23 -11.67
N THR A 2 4.00 6.04 -10.37
CA THR A 2 5.08 5.14 -9.93
C THR A 2 4.64 3.70 -10.20
N GLN A 3 5.50 2.90 -10.84
CA GLN A 3 5.18 1.49 -11.09
C GLN A 3 5.18 0.73 -9.77
N LYS A 4 4.07 0.01 -9.51
CA LYS A 4 3.93 -0.86 -8.35
C LYS A 4 4.51 -2.24 -8.64
N GLN A 5 5.28 -2.78 -7.70
CA GLN A 5 5.90 -4.10 -7.85
C GLN A 5 5.93 -4.83 -6.50
N LEU A 6 5.73 -6.14 -6.55
CA LEU A 6 5.97 -7.05 -5.43
C LEU A 6 7.21 -7.89 -5.76
N VAL A 7 8.27 -7.76 -4.97
CA VAL A 7 9.50 -8.54 -5.11
C VAL A 7 9.45 -9.70 -4.13
N VAL A 8 9.55 -10.94 -4.62
CA VAL A 8 9.51 -12.15 -3.79
C VAL A 8 10.82 -12.92 -3.93
N GLN A 9 11.45 -13.25 -2.80
CA GLN A 9 12.63 -14.08 -2.73
C GLN A 9 12.33 -15.36 -1.94
N VAL A 10 12.56 -16.51 -2.58
CA VAL A 10 12.46 -17.83 -1.94
C VAL A 10 13.86 -18.30 -1.57
N ARG A 11 14.08 -18.59 -0.29
CA ARG A 11 15.37 -19.09 0.23
C ARG A 11 15.39 -20.62 0.24
N ARG A 12 16.59 -21.19 0.33
CA ARG A 12 16.80 -22.66 0.30
C ARG A 12 16.19 -23.39 1.49
N ASP A 13 16.01 -22.70 2.61
CA ASP A 13 15.37 -23.21 3.82
C ASP A 13 13.83 -23.18 3.76
N GLY A 14 13.26 -22.77 2.62
CA GLY A 14 11.81 -22.67 2.41
C GLY A 14 11.20 -21.36 2.91
N THR A 15 11.99 -20.48 3.53
CA THR A 15 11.47 -19.17 3.96
C THR A 15 11.30 -18.23 2.76
N VAL A 16 10.24 -17.43 2.81
CA VAL A 16 9.89 -16.46 1.77
C VAL A 16 10.03 -15.05 2.33
N HIS A 17 10.72 -14.19 1.59
CA HIS A 17 10.81 -12.77 1.87
C HIS A 17 10.11 -11.99 0.76
N ALA A 18 9.30 -11.00 1.13
CA ALA A 18 8.55 -10.19 0.18
C ALA A 18 8.69 -8.69 0.50
N GLU A 19 8.83 -7.87 -0.54
CA GLU A 19 8.95 -6.42 -0.45
C GLU A 19 8.03 -5.74 -1.47
N THR A 20 7.34 -4.69 -1.04
CA THR A 20 6.46 -3.86 -1.89
C THR A 20 7.19 -2.58 -2.32
N ILE A 21 7.21 -2.33 -3.63
CA ILE A 21 7.84 -1.16 -4.24
C ILE A 21 6.77 -0.29 -4.90
N GLY A 22 6.83 1.02 -4.64
CA GLY A 22 5.88 1.99 -5.22
C GLY A 22 4.50 2.00 -4.57
N MET A 23 4.35 1.39 -3.39
CA MET A 23 3.13 1.39 -2.56
C MET A 23 3.36 2.22 -1.30
N GLN A 24 2.30 2.80 -0.74
CA GLN A 24 2.38 3.67 0.44
C GLN A 24 1.18 3.41 1.36
N GLY A 25 1.35 3.66 2.66
CA GLY A 25 0.26 3.51 3.62
C GLY A 25 -0.18 2.06 3.80
N ALA A 26 -1.47 1.87 4.09
CA ALA A 26 -2.06 0.56 4.34
C ALA A 26 -1.96 -0.40 3.14
N GLU A 27 -1.86 0.12 1.91
CA GLU A 27 -1.72 -0.70 0.70
C GLU A 27 -0.49 -1.61 0.75
N CYS A 28 0.57 -1.20 1.48
CA CYS A 28 1.76 -2.04 1.68
C CYS A 28 1.44 -3.41 2.32
N LEU A 29 0.29 -3.55 2.99
CA LEU A 29 -0.13 -4.76 3.70
C LEU A 29 -1.05 -5.67 2.88
N ASP A 30 -1.62 -5.20 1.77
CA ASP A 30 -2.68 -5.90 1.02
C ASP A 30 -2.22 -7.26 0.48
N TYR A 31 -0.93 -7.41 0.21
CA TYR A 31 -0.35 -8.62 -0.36
C TYR A 31 0.01 -9.69 0.68
N ILE A 32 -0.05 -9.39 1.97
CA ILE A 32 0.27 -10.37 3.03
C ILE A 32 -0.70 -11.56 2.93
N ALA A 33 -2.01 -11.30 3.01
CA ALA A 33 -3.03 -12.36 2.97
C ALA A 33 -3.01 -13.15 1.66
N VAL A 34 -2.68 -12.49 0.54
CA VAL A 34 -2.54 -13.14 -0.77
C VAL A 34 -1.38 -14.13 -0.77
N LEU A 35 -0.23 -13.73 -0.24
CA LEU A 35 0.96 -14.59 -0.15
C LEU A 35 0.75 -15.75 0.81
N GLU A 36 0.17 -15.50 1.99
CA GLU A 36 -0.15 -16.54 2.97
C GLU A 36 -1.07 -17.61 2.38
N ASN A 37 -2.11 -17.18 1.65
CA ASN A 37 -3.02 -18.12 1.00
C ASN A 37 -2.36 -18.89 -0.15
N LEU A 38 -1.58 -18.22 -1.00
CA LEU A 38 -0.92 -18.85 -2.14
C LEU A 38 0.16 -19.85 -1.73
N LEU A 39 0.88 -19.55 -0.64
CA LEU A 39 2.02 -20.32 -0.17
C LEU A 39 1.65 -21.32 0.93
N GLU A 40 0.39 -21.30 1.40
CA GLU A 40 -0.06 -22.03 2.59
C GLU A 40 0.87 -21.76 3.80
N ALA A 41 1.21 -20.49 4.01
CA ALA A 41 2.21 -20.04 4.98
C ALA A 41 1.67 -18.91 5.88
N GLU A 42 2.46 -18.54 6.90
CA GLU A 42 2.14 -17.46 7.83
C GLU A 42 3.27 -16.43 7.89
N THR A 43 2.91 -15.15 8.01
CA THR A 43 3.87 -14.06 8.22
C THR A 43 4.42 -14.11 9.63
N THR A 44 5.73 -14.31 9.74
CA THR A 44 6.43 -14.37 11.02
C THR A 44 7.00 -13.02 11.46
N GLU A 45 7.37 -12.17 10.51
CA GLU A 45 7.94 -10.85 10.75
C GLU A 45 7.57 -9.85 9.66
N SER A 46 7.59 -8.56 10.01
CA SER A 46 7.41 -7.47 9.05
C SER A 46 8.31 -6.29 9.43
N ALA A 47 8.90 -5.65 8.43
CA ALA A 47 9.67 -4.43 8.57
C ALA A 47 9.00 -3.32 7.77
N PHE A 48 8.69 -2.20 8.42
CA PHE A 48 8.01 -1.07 7.79
C PHE A 48 9.01 0.02 7.42
N THR A 49 8.90 0.52 6.19
CA THR A 49 9.67 1.66 5.69
C THR A 49 8.89 2.96 5.88
N ASP A 50 9.54 4.10 5.62
CA ASP A 50 8.88 5.42 5.67
C ASP A 50 7.65 5.51 4.73
N ASP A 51 7.64 4.74 3.64
CA ASP A 51 6.53 4.71 2.70
C ASP A 51 5.25 4.13 3.32
N TYR A 52 5.36 3.17 4.25
CA TYR A 52 4.20 2.67 5.01
C TYR A 52 3.59 3.77 5.89
N HIS A 53 4.42 4.65 6.45
CA HIS A 53 3.96 5.75 7.29
C HIS A 53 3.43 6.94 6.48
N ARG A 54 3.69 6.97 5.17
CA ARG A 54 3.13 7.97 4.27
C ARG A 54 1.68 7.60 3.97
N THR A 55 0.73 8.24 4.65
CA THR A 55 -0.68 8.15 4.29
C THR A 55 -0.88 8.83 2.94
N GLY A 56 -1.24 8.05 1.92
CA GLY A 56 -1.55 8.58 0.60
C GLY A 56 -2.61 9.67 0.72
N VAL A 57 -2.27 10.89 0.33
CA VAL A 57 -3.29 11.84 -0.12
C VAL A 57 -3.84 11.21 -1.38
N ASP A 58 -4.97 10.54 -1.24
CA ASP A 58 -5.71 9.94 -2.34
C ASP A 58 -5.92 11.02 -3.41
N ASP A 59 -5.33 10.83 -4.59
CA ASP A 59 -5.44 11.71 -5.78
C ASP A 59 -6.85 11.64 -6.40
N SER A 60 -7.83 11.25 -5.59
CA SER A 60 -9.25 11.13 -5.88
C SER A 60 -10.07 12.21 -5.17
N ALA A 61 -9.42 13.17 -4.48
CA ALA A 61 -10.09 14.33 -3.88
C ALA A 61 -10.68 15.23 -4.98
N GLY A 62 -11.84 14.83 -5.50
CA GLY A 62 -12.74 15.70 -6.24
C GLY A 62 -13.07 16.90 -5.36
N VAL A 63 -12.36 18.00 -5.60
CA VAL A 63 -12.64 19.31 -5.02
C VAL A 63 -13.99 19.80 -5.55
N VAL A 64 -15.07 19.50 -4.82
CA VAL A 64 -16.31 20.25 -4.95
C VAL A 64 -16.14 21.57 -4.21
N ALA A 65 -15.59 22.56 -4.91
CA ALA A 65 -15.70 23.94 -4.50
C ALA A 65 -17.17 24.38 -4.68
N GLU A 66 -17.98 24.24 -3.64
CA GLU A 66 -19.27 24.94 -3.60
C GLU A 66 -18.99 26.44 -3.46
N ASP A 67 -19.03 27.13 -4.60
CA ASP A 67 -19.11 28.58 -4.69
C ASP A 67 -20.39 29.05 -3.97
N ARG A 68 -20.24 29.54 -2.74
CA ARG A 68 -21.32 30.19 -1.99
C ARG A 68 -21.06 31.68 -1.92
N ASP A 69 -21.01 32.33 -3.08
CA ASP A 69 -21.05 33.79 -3.17
C ASP A 69 -22.05 34.23 -4.25
N ALA A 70 -23.33 34.23 -3.87
CA ALA A 70 -24.33 34.99 -4.60
C ALA A 70 -25.36 35.58 -3.64
N LEU A 71 -25.04 36.82 -3.27
CA LEU A 71 -25.94 37.93 -2.99
C LEU A 71 -26.53 38.04 -1.58
N GLY A 72 -25.80 38.79 -0.75
CA GLY A 72 -26.45 39.77 0.12
C GLY A 72 -27.07 40.89 -0.73
N ARG A 73 -28.38 41.07 -0.61
CA ARG A 73 -29.10 42.36 -0.52
C ARG A 73 -30.49 42.11 0.06
#